data_AF-A0A942BCZ0-F1
#
_entry.id   AF-A0A942BCZ0-F1
#
_cell.length_a   1.000
_cell.length_b   1.000
_cell.length_c   1.000
_cell.angle_alpha   90.00
_cell.angle_beta   90.00
_cell.angle_gamma   90.00
#
_symmetry.space_group_name_H-M   'P 1'
#
loop_
_entity.id
_entity.type
_entity.pdbx_description
1 polymer ?
#
loop_
_entity_poly.entity_id
_entity_poly.type
_entity_poly.pdbx_seq_one_letter_code
_entity_poly.pdbx_strand_id
1 'polypeptide(L)'
;MPSSRVVRIVIALVLGSIAAVSRGQDTPPVDGPVPHIDFGVFRQVAQGEYYEEHTTAFPSALTTGVTNNDEVRLRVFLPTDRVGPVPVVVLLHFWGATDNMVELEMAERLAVRGVASVVMPLPYHLGRTPPGMKSGELAVQPDPVKLRQTMTQAVLDVRRTVDWIETRNEFKKGAVSVAGTSLGSLVAELAFAVEPRFQCGVFMLGGSDLAGILWSSSRVVQHRETLRHNGYTEAKLRQELVPVEPNTYLKLEDKRPTFVVRARQDTVIPPATSQSLVDHLGNTKVLFLETGHYGGFLVQARLIDTVTRFLDATFNGKEFVVPTKFYSPTVRLGLVADTTQGLQVGVGLDVWRSNVASDAFATVFLAPKGLSVFVGHKVNQGLSLGAVAMPRRAAIGLVWSVVF
;
A
#
# COMPACT_ATOMS: atom_id res chain seq x y z
N MET A 1 -66.50 29.92 4.84
CA MET A 1 -65.33 29.87 3.94
C MET A 1 -64.66 31.24 3.92
N PRO A 2 -63.46 31.35 4.51
CA PRO A 2 -62.52 32.38 4.10
C PRO A 2 -61.09 31.85 3.85
N SER A 3 -60.53 32.36 2.75
CA SER A 3 -59.14 32.75 2.49
C SER A 3 -57.98 31.77 2.79
N SER A 4 -57.55 31.13 1.70
CA SER A 4 -56.16 30.85 1.39
C SER A 4 -55.24 32.06 1.63
N ARG A 5 -54.27 31.92 2.54
CA ARG A 5 -52.87 32.45 2.48
C ARG A 5 -52.10 32.38 3.80
N VAL A 6 -52.55 31.56 4.77
CA VAL A 6 -51.77 31.21 5.97
C VAL A 6 -50.68 30.15 5.70
N VAL A 7 -50.55 29.65 4.48
CA VAL A 7 -49.49 28.67 4.10
C VAL A 7 -48.16 29.33 3.67
N ARG A 8 -48.00 30.65 3.79
CA ARG A 8 -46.77 31.35 3.34
C ARG A 8 -45.79 31.82 4.44
N ILE A 9 -45.96 31.43 5.71
CA ILE A 9 -45.09 31.91 6.81
C ILE A 9 -44.46 30.77 7.65
N VAL A 10 -44.45 29.51 7.19
CA VAL A 10 -43.75 28.40 7.90
C VAL A 10 -42.62 27.75 7.09
N ILE A 11 -42.31 28.23 5.87
CA ILE A 11 -41.18 27.72 5.05
C ILE A 11 -39.95 28.65 5.08
N ALA A 12 -39.88 29.61 6.01
CA ALA A 12 -38.80 30.61 6.05
C ALA A 12 -37.86 30.52 7.27
N LEU A 13 -37.87 29.42 8.06
CA LEU A 13 -37.10 29.38 9.32
C LEU A 13 -36.37 28.06 9.65
N VAL A 14 -36.10 27.18 8.67
CA VAL A 14 -35.24 25.98 8.88
C VAL A 14 -34.21 25.76 7.74
N LEU A 15 -33.88 26.78 6.95
CA LEU A 15 -32.86 26.68 5.88
C LEU A 15 -31.67 27.62 6.09
N GLY A 16 -31.24 27.77 7.33
CA GLY A 16 -30.09 28.59 7.69
C GLY A 16 -29.27 27.96 8.79
N SER A 17 -28.55 26.87 8.49
CA SER A 17 -27.46 26.35 9.32
C SER A 17 -26.56 25.41 8.50
N ILE A 18 -25.53 26.00 7.91
CA ILE A 18 -24.21 25.41 7.60
C ILE A 18 -24.21 24.24 6.59
N ALA A 19 -24.54 24.55 5.34
CA ALA A 19 -23.69 24.08 4.25
C ALA A 19 -22.51 25.05 4.16
N ALA A 20 -21.49 24.83 4.99
CA ALA A 20 -20.17 25.39 4.71
C ALA A 20 -19.70 24.70 3.42
N VAL A 21 -20.00 25.32 2.28
CA VAL A 21 -19.19 25.16 1.09
C VAL A 21 -17.78 25.52 1.53
N SER A 22 -16.95 24.50 1.78
CA SER A 22 -15.53 24.70 2.05
C SER A 22 -14.92 25.29 0.78
N ARG A 23 -14.96 26.63 0.66
CA ARG A 23 -13.94 27.35 -0.10
C ARG A 23 -12.60 26.80 0.36
N GLY A 24 -11.81 26.32 -0.59
CA GLY A 24 -10.61 25.50 -0.36
C GLY A 24 -9.83 25.96 0.86
N GLN A 25 -9.87 25.15 1.92
CA GLN A 25 -8.74 25.15 2.82
C GLN A 25 -7.61 24.55 2.00
N ASP A 26 -6.59 25.37 1.71
CA ASP A 26 -5.37 24.87 1.13
C ASP A 26 -4.88 23.70 1.99
N THR A 27 -4.72 22.54 1.36
CA THR A 27 -4.18 21.36 2.03
C THR A 27 -2.78 21.74 2.56
N PRO A 28 -2.52 21.62 3.87
CA PRO A 28 -1.22 22.00 4.42
C PRO A 28 -0.10 21.16 3.78
N PRO A 29 1.13 21.67 3.73
CA PRO A 29 2.25 20.89 3.18
C PRO A 29 2.55 19.68 4.08
N VAL A 30 2.98 18.58 3.47
CA VAL A 30 3.24 17.30 4.17
C VAL A 30 4.39 17.36 5.17
N ASP A 31 5.31 18.31 5.00
CA ASP A 31 6.45 18.62 5.88
C ASP A 31 6.15 19.79 6.84
N GLY A 32 4.92 20.33 6.82
CA GLY A 32 4.48 21.38 7.74
C GLY A 32 4.46 20.95 9.21
N PRO A 33 4.32 21.88 10.16
CA PRO A 33 4.23 21.52 11.58
C PRO A 33 2.97 20.69 11.86
N VAL A 34 3.11 19.63 12.66
CA VAL A 34 1.97 18.87 13.19
C VAL A 34 1.52 19.54 14.50
N PRO A 35 0.26 20.00 14.62
CA PRO A 35 -0.22 20.62 15.85
C PRO A 35 -0.14 19.66 17.03
N HIS A 36 0.41 20.15 18.15
CA HIS A 36 0.50 19.42 19.41
C HIS A 36 -0.89 19.13 19.98
N ILE A 37 -1.05 17.95 20.58
CA ILE A 37 -2.25 17.52 21.31
C ILE A 37 -1.84 16.69 22.52
N ASP A 38 -2.73 16.59 23.50
CA ASP A 38 -2.63 15.56 24.52
C ASP A 38 -3.18 14.24 23.97
N PHE A 39 -2.41 13.17 24.14
CA PHE A 39 -2.79 11.86 23.61
C PHE A 39 -3.75 11.11 24.53
N GLY A 40 -4.66 10.34 23.92
CA GLY A 40 -5.64 9.54 24.63
C GLY A 40 -5.03 8.40 25.45
N VAL A 41 -5.88 7.75 26.24
CA VAL A 41 -5.49 6.64 27.11
C VAL A 41 -4.86 5.52 26.29
N PHE A 42 -3.68 5.09 26.73
CA PHE A 42 -3.00 3.90 26.22
C PHE A 42 -3.40 2.70 27.10
N ARG A 43 -4.14 1.75 26.52
CA ARG A 43 -4.77 0.66 27.27
C ARG A 43 -4.47 -0.69 26.64
N GLN A 44 -4.09 -1.66 27.46
CA GLN A 44 -4.00 -3.06 27.07
C GLN A 44 -5.40 -3.63 26.79
N VAL A 45 -5.53 -4.33 25.67
CA VAL A 45 -6.78 -4.96 25.20
C VAL A 45 -6.65 -6.46 25.01
N ALA A 46 -5.44 -6.97 24.77
CA ALA A 46 -5.19 -8.40 24.65
C ALA A 46 -3.75 -8.77 25.01
N GLN A 47 -3.49 -10.07 25.06
CA GLN A 47 -2.18 -10.69 25.29
C GLN A 47 -1.97 -11.78 24.24
N GLY A 48 -0.87 -11.71 23.51
CA GLY A 48 -0.35 -12.79 22.68
C GLY A 48 0.77 -13.56 23.38
N GLU A 49 1.36 -14.54 22.69
CA GLU A 49 2.45 -15.37 23.22
C GLU A 49 3.72 -14.55 23.52
N TYR A 50 4.06 -13.60 22.63
CA TYR A 50 5.29 -12.80 22.72
C TYR A 50 5.05 -11.29 22.84
N TYR A 51 3.78 -10.87 22.99
CA TYR A 51 3.42 -9.44 23.01
C TYR A 51 2.16 -9.15 23.82
N GLU A 52 2.07 -7.92 24.33
CA GLU A 52 0.83 -7.29 24.77
C GLU A 52 0.23 -6.44 23.64
N GLU A 53 -1.06 -6.60 23.39
CA GLU A 53 -1.78 -5.69 22.48
C GLU A 53 -2.41 -4.56 23.28
N HIS A 54 -2.11 -3.33 22.86
CA HIS A 54 -2.66 -2.11 23.40
C HIS A 54 -3.35 -1.29 22.31
N THR A 55 -4.19 -0.35 22.72
CA THR A 55 -4.80 0.62 21.82
C THR A 55 -4.75 2.04 22.39
N THR A 56 -4.72 3.01 21.50
CA THR A 56 -4.94 4.43 21.78
C THR A 56 -5.59 5.07 20.55
N ALA A 57 -6.18 6.25 20.74
CA ALA A 57 -6.76 7.01 19.66
C ALA A 57 -6.49 8.50 19.83
N PHE A 58 -6.40 9.21 18.71
CA PHE A 58 -6.27 10.67 18.67
C PHE A 58 -6.90 11.24 17.39
N PRO A 59 -7.29 12.52 17.37
CA PRO A 59 -7.75 13.17 16.16
C PRO A 59 -6.65 13.22 15.10
N SER A 60 -7.03 13.10 13.84
CA SER A 60 -6.20 13.34 12.67
C SER A 60 -5.67 14.79 12.66
N ALA A 61 -4.48 15.00 12.10
CA ALA A 61 -3.88 16.34 12.00
C ALA A 61 -4.55 17.22 10.95
N LEU A 62 -5.11 16.57 9.92
CA LEU A 62 -5.94 17.19 8.89
C LEU A 62 -7.32 16.56 8.96
N THR A 63 -8.37 17.36 9.13
CA THR A 63 -9.75 16.87 9.16
C THR A 63 -10.41 17.01 7.79
N THR A 64 -11.32 16.09 7.50
CA THR A 64 -12.05 16.00 6.22
C THR A 64 -13.55 16.25 6.41
N GLY A 65 -14.00 16.40 7.66
CA GLY A 65 -15.41 16.50 8.03
C GLY A 65 -16.10 15.15 8.15
N VAL A 66 -15.38 14.05 7.91
CA VAL A 66 -15.88 12.69 8.05
C VAL A 66 -15.39 12.13 9.38
N THR A 67 -16.27 12.08 10.38
CA THR A 67 -15.91 11.85 11.79
C THR A 67 -15.00 10.65 12.02
N ASN A 68 -15.34 9.49 11.44
CA ASN A 68 -14.55 8.28 11.64
C ASN A 68 -13.25 8.29 10.83
N ASN A 69 -13.21 8.98 9.69
CA ASN A 69 -11.96 9.22 8.98
C ASN A 69 -11.03 10.15 9.76
N ASP A 70 -11.57 11.09 10.52
CA ASP A 70 -10.80 12.09 11.25
C ASP A 70 -10.32 11.61 12.62
N GLU A 71 -10.55 10.33 12.97
CA GLU A 71 -10.03 9.67 14.18
C GLU A 71 -9.01 8.58 13.79
N VAL A 72 -7.81 8.70 14.34
CA VAL A 72 -6.74 7.70 14.16
C VAL A 72 -6.73 6.78 15.37
N ARG A 73 -7.09 5.50 15.16
CA ARG A 73 -7.04 4.46 16.19
C ARG A 73 -5.85 3.55 15.95
N LEU A 74 -4.90 3.55 16.88
CA LEU A 74 -3.71 2.73 16.80
C LEU A 74 -3.93 1.39 17.48
N ARG A 75 -3.37 0.33 16.89
CA ARG A 75 -3.13 -0.94 17.57
C ARG A 75 -1.63 -1.09 17.79
N VAL A 76 -1.24 -1.44 19.00
CA VAL A 76 0.15 -1.38 19.44
C VAL A 76 0.53 -2.73 20.01
N PHE A 77 1.62 -3.29 19.52
CA PHE A 77 2.11 -4.62 19.89
C PHE A 77 3.44 -4.42 20.61
N LEU A 78 3.41 -4.57 21.94
CA LEU A 78 4.58 -4.41 22.79
C LEU A 78 5.17 -5.79 23.12
N PRO A 79 6.45 -6.05 22.80
CA PRO A 79 7.07 -7.33 23.12
C PRO A 79 7.18 -7.54 24.63
N THR A 80 6.88 -8.75 25.11
CA THR A 80 6.93 -9.09 26.55
C THR A 80 8.29 -9.59 27.03
N ASP A 81 9.12 -10.11 26.12
CA ASP A 81 10.39 -10.76 26.46
C ASP A 81 11.57 -9.78 26.59
N ARG A 82 11.28 -8.47 26.65
CA ARG A 82 12.27 -7.40 26.79
C ARG A 82 12.00 -6.57 28.04
N VAL A 83 13.07 -6.26 28.76
CA VAL A 83 13.03 -5.32 29.88
C VAL A 83 13.48 -3.94 29.40
N GLY A 84 12.65 -2.93 29.65
CA GLY A 84 12.93 -1.54 29.29
C GLY A 84 12.44 -1.12 27.90
N PRO A 85 12.78 0.10 27.46
CA PRO A 85 12.26 0.66 26.21
C PRO A 85 12.75 -0.09 24.97
N VAL A 86 11.86 -0.36 24.03
CA VAL A 86 12.15 -1.14 22.80
C VAL A 86 12.07 -0.29 21.52
N PRO A 87 12.80 -0.64 20.45
CA PRO A 87 12.58 -0.03 19.14
C PRO A 87 11.15 -0.29 18.64
N VAL A 88 10.63 0.56 17.76
CA VAL A 88 9.25 0.49 17.27
C VAL A 88 9.13 0.75 15.77
N VAL A 89 8.22 0.03 15.11
CA VAL A 89 7.93 0.21 13.68
C VAL A 89 6.46 0.60 13.48
N VAL A 90 6.22 1.69 12.75
CA VAL A 90 4.88 2.08 12.28
C VAL A 90 4.56 1.27 11.03
N LEU A 91 3.46 0.50 11.05
CA LEU A 91 3.04 -0.41 10.00
C LEU A 91 1.81 0.14 9.26
N LEU A 92 1.91 0.23 7.92
CA LEU A 92 0.88 0.79 7.03
C LEU A 92 0.37 -0.24 6.02
N HIS A 93 -0.94 -0.46 6.01
CA HIS A 93 -1.58 -1.48 5.18
C HIS A 93 -1.78 -1.05 3.71
N PHE A 94 -2.12 -2.00 2.86
CA PHE A 94 -2.40 -1.79 1.44
C PHE A 94 -3.77 -1.17 1.17
N TRP A 95 -4.00 -0.69 -0.07
CA TRP A 95 -5.27 -0.11 -0.48
C TRP A 95 -6.40 -1.14 -0.48
N GLY A 96 -7.52 -0.82 0.16
CA GLY A 96 -8.70 -1.69 0.22
C GLY A 96 -8.63 -2.78 1.29
N ALA A 97 -7.67 -2.71 2.22
CA ALA A 97 -7.59 -3.62 3.35
C ALA A 97 -8.87 -3.59 4.20
N THR A 98 -9.45 -4.76 4.49
CA THR A 98 -10.63 -4.92 5.37
C THR A 98 -10.28 -5.49 6.73
N ASP A 99 -9.03 -5.92 6.92
CA ASP A 99 -8.45 -6.39 8.17
C ASP A 99 -6.96 -5.99 8.22
N ASN A 100 -6.26 -6.39 9.29
CA ASN A 100 -4.83 -6.14 9.47
C ASN A 100 -3.98 -7.41 9.43
N MET A 101 -4.42 -8.51 8.80
CA MET A 101 -3.73 -9.81 8.92
C MET A 101 -2.23 -9.74 8.57
N VAL A 102 -1.86 -8.99 7.52
CA VAL A 102 -0.46 -8.83 7.10
C VAL A 102 0.34 -8.05 8.14
N GLU A 103 -0.21 -6.96 8.67
CA GLU A 103 0.45 -6.15 9.69
C GLU A 103 0.54 -6.88 11.03
N LEU A 104 -0.45 -7.72 11.37
CA LEU A 104 -0.43 -8.56 12.57
C LEU A 104 0.64 -9.63 12.49
N GLU A 105 0.76 -10.36 11.38
CA GLU A 105 1.84 -11.33 11.21
C GLU A 105 3.22 -10.65 11.29
N MET A 106 3.35 -9.43 10.74
CA MET A 106 4.58 -8.66 10.89
C MET A 106 4.84 -8.23 12.34
N ALA A 107 3.82 -7.77 13.05
CA ALA A 107 3.92 -7.37 14.44
C ALA A 107 4.33 -8.54 15.35
N GLU A 108 3.77 -9.73 15.14
CA GLU A 108 4.14 -10.95 15.85
C GLU A 108 5.61 -11.31 15.64
N ARG A 109 6.09 -11.30 14.39
CA ARG A 109 7.49 -11.61 14.09
C ARG A 109 8.48 -10.56 14.61
N LEU A 110 8.06 -9.29 14.65
CA LEU A 110 8.81 -8.20 15.27
C LEU A 110 8.85 -8.35 16.79
N ALA A 111 7.74 -8.74 17.42
CA ALA A 111 7.67 -8.96 18.86
C ALA A 111 8.64 -10.06 19.31
N VAL A 112 8.71 -11.18 18.57
CA VAL A 112 9.71 -12.25 18.79
C VAL A 112 11.16 -11.72 18.72
N ARG A 113 11.42 -10.67 17.95
CA ARG A 113 12.74 -10.01 17.85
C ARG A 113 12.95 -8.94 18.94
N GLY A 114 11.92 -8.65 19.74
CA GLY A 114 11.94 -7.59 20.75
C GLY A 114 11.75 -6.19 20.16
N VAL A 115 11.05 -6.09 19.04
CA VAL A 115 10.70 -4.83 18.37
C VAL A 115 9.19 -4.62 18.49
N ALA A 116 8.77 -3.46 18.98
CA ALA A 116 7.36 -3.10 19.03
C ALA A 116 6.81 -2.72 17.65
N SER A 117 5.50 -2.82 17.49
CA SER A 117 4.81 -2.39 16.27
C SER A 117 3.62 -1.49 16.58
N VAL A 118 3.39 -0.50 15.72
CA VAL A 118 2.22 0.38 15.76
C VAL A 118 1.51 0.26 14.42
N VAL A 119 0.36 -0.39 14.40
CA VAL A 119 -0.47 -0.51 13.20
C VAL A 119 -1.39 0.70 13.14
N MET A 120 -1.20 1.52 12.09
CA MET A 120 -1.98 2.73 11.85
C MET A 120 -2.92 2.53 10.65
N PRO A 121 -4.25 2.70 10.81
CA PRO A 121 -5.18 2.67 9.68
C PRO A 121 -5.03 3.92 8.81
N LEU A 122 -4.83 3.72 7.51
CA LEU A 122 -4.80 4.81 6.53
C LEU A 122 -6.18 5.47 6.40
N PRO A 123 -6.25 6.74 5.96
CA PRO A 123 -7.51 7.43 5.72
C PRO A 123 -8.49 6.61 4.88
N TYR A 124 -9.76 6.65 5.26
CA TYR A 124 -10.89 5.95 4.63
C TYR A 124 -10.83 4.41 4.66
N HIS A 125 -9.95 3.80 5.45
CA HIS A 125 -9.84 2.34 5.58
C HIS A 125 -10.23 1.83 6.97
N LEU A 126 -10.56 0.54 7.08
CA LEU A 126 -10.88 -0.14 8.34
C LEU A 126 -11.92 0.67 9.14
N GLY A 127 -11.65 0.97 10.42
CA GLY A 127 -12.52 1.80 11.25
C GLY A 127 -12.74 3.23 10.75
N ARG A 128 -11.88 3.72 9.83
CA ARG A 128 -11.96 5.04 9.18
C ARG A 128 -12.87 5.03 7.93
N THR A 129 -13.44 3.89 7.55
CA THR A 129 -14.33 3.74 6.38
C THR A 129 -15.69 4.38 6.61
N PRO A 130 -16.13 5.38 5.82
CA PRO A 130 -17.43 6.03 6.02
C PRO A 130 -18.61 5.03 5.92
N PRO A 131 -19.73 5.25 6.63
CA PRO A 131 -20.90 4.38 6.54
C PRO A 131 -21.40 4.22 5.10
N GLY A 132 -21.66 2.97 4.68
CA GLY A 132 -22.16 2.65 3.35
C GLY A 132 -21.08 2.55 2.25
N MET A 133 -19.81 2.74 2.59
CA MET A 133 -18.69 2.65 1.64
C MET A 133 -17.83 1.42 1.87
N LYS A 134 -17.08 1.01 0.84
CA LYS A 134 -16.05 -0.02 0.97
C LYS A 134 -14.77 0.58 1.54
N SER A 135 -14.01 -0.27 2.22
CA SER A 135 -12.74 0.16 2.80
C SER A 135 -11.79 0.69 1.74
N GLY A 136 -11.23 1.87 1.97
CA GLY A 136 -10.33 2.56 1.05
C GLY A 136 -10.99 3.18 -0.18
N GLU A 137 -12.32 3.10 -0.33
CA GLU A 137 -13.02 3.58 -1.54
C GLU A 137 -12.78 5.07 -1.81
N LEU A 138 -12.72 5.90 -0.77
CA LEU A 138 -12.41 7.33 -0.90
C LEU A 138 -10.91 7.65 -0.83
N ALA A 139 -10.05 6.67 -0.59
CA ALA A 139 -8.62 6.93 -0.40
C ALA A 139 -7.89 7.26 -1.71
N VAL A 140 -8.32 6.66 -2.82
CA VAL A 140 -7.79 6.93 -4.16
C VAL A 140 -8.95 7.30 -5.06
N GLN A 141 -9.09 8.59 -5.35
CA GLN A 141 -10.16 9.13 -6.18
C GLN A 141 -9.56 9.71 -7.48
N PRO A 142 -10.31 9.74 -8.60
CA PRO A 142 -9.92 10.44 -9.83
C PRO A 142 -10.05 11.97 -9.70
N ASP A 143 -9.54 12.51 -8.61
CA ASP A 143 -9.59 13.92 -8.22
C ASP A 143 -8.26 14.25 -7.54
N PRO A 144 -7.34 14.95 -8.22
CA PRO A 144 -6.01 15.25 -7.69
C PRO A 144 -6.04 16.08 -6.41
N VAL A 145 -7.06 16.93 -6.21
CA VAL A 145 -7.19 17.74 -4.99
C VAL A 145 -7.51 16.83 -3.81
N LYS A 146 -8.47 15.91 -3.97
CA LYS A 146 -8.82 14.94 -2.92
C LYS A 146 -7.70 13.93 -2.67
N LEU A 147 -6.99 13.52 -3.71
CA LEU A 147 -5.84 12.63 -3.55
C LEU A 147 -4.73 13.31 -2.74
N ARG A 148 -4.43 14.59 -3.04
CA ARG A 148 -3.51 15.40 -2.22
C ARG A 148 -3.96 15.49 -0.77
N GLN A 149 -5.24 15.79 -0.53
CA GLN A 149 -5.79 15.87 0.82
C GLN A 149 -5.64 14.53 1.58
N THR A 150 -5.93 13.42 0.91
CA THR A 150 -5.84 12.07 1.51
C THR A 150 -4.39 11.69 1.82
N MET A 151 -3.47 11.86 0.87
CA MET A 151 -2.05 11.57 1.07
C MET A 151 -1.45 12.46 2.17
N THR A 152 -1.83 13.74 2.20
CA THR A 152 -1.41 14.67 3.25
C THR A 152 -1.93 14.24 4.61
N GLN A 153 -3.22 13.92 4.72
CA GLN A 153 -3.80 13.41 5.96
C GLN A 153 -3.04 12.17 6.45
N ALA A 154 -2.79 11.21 5.56
CA ALA A 154 -2.07 9.99 5.90
C ALA A 154 -0.66 10.27 6.44
N VAL A 155 0.12 11.15 5.79
CA VAL A 155 1.48 11.50 6.23
C VAL A 155 1.47 12.25 7.56
N LEU A 156 0.57 13.21 7.73
CA LEU A 156 0.47 13.95 8.99
C LEU A 156 0.01 13.05 10.15
N ASP A 157 -0.83 12.04 9.88
CA ASP A 157 -1.21 11.02 10.86
C ASP A 157 -0.02 10.12 11.24
N VAL A 158 0.83 9.75 10.28
CA VAL A 158 2.08 9.03 10.58
C VAL A 158 2.98 9.89 11.48
N ARG A 159 3.16 11.16 11.15
CA ARG A 159 4.01 12.07 11.95
C ARG A 159 3.44 12.31 13.34
N ARG A 160 2.11 12.44 13.48
CA ARG A 160 1.43 12.49 14.79
C ARG A 160 1.55 11.18 15.56
N THR A 161 1.59 10.04 14.88
CA THR A 161 1.91 8.74 15.50
C THR A 161 3.34 8.72 16.06
N VAL A 162 4.30 9.32 15.35
CA VAL A 162 5.67 9.49 15.87
C VAL A 162 5.69 10.44 17.06
N ASP A 163 4.94 11.54 17.05
CA ASP A 163 4.79 12.42 18.22
C ASP A 163 4.27 11.64 19.44
N TRP A 164 3.24 10.80 19.25
CA TRP A 164 2.72 9.93 20.30
C TRP A 164 3.80 8.98 20.83
N ILE A 165 4.52 8.28 19.95
CA ILE A 165 5.63 7.38 20.32
C ILE A 165 6.68 8.11 21.16
N GLU A 166 7.02 9.35 20.82
CA GLU A 166 7.97 10.18 21.54
C GLU A 166 7.48 10.62 22.93
N THR A 167 6.21 10.45 23.28
CA THR A 167 5.71 10.66 24.66
C THR A 167 5.77 9.42 25.55
N ARG A 168 6.03 8.24 24.99
CA ARG A 168 5.96 6.95 25.70
C ARG A 168 7.31 6.53 26.27
N ASN A 169 7.29 5.85 27.41
CA ASN A 169 8.50 5.29 28.04
C ASN A 169 8.79 3.87 27.58
N GLU A 170 7.78 3.19 27.02
CA GLU A 170 7.88 1.85 26.46
C GLU A 170 8.71 1.81 25.17
N PHE A 171 8.83 2.94 24.48
CA PHE A 171 9.58 3.05 23.22
C PHE A 171 10.93 3.73 23.42
N LYS A 172 11.96 3.13 22.83
CA LYS A 172 13.32 3.68 22.81
C LYS A 172 13.36 4.91 21.91
N LYS A 173 13.75 6.05 22.49
CA LYS A 173 13.89 7.33 21.77
C LYS A 173 14.88 7.21 20.61
N GLY A 174 14.52 7.79 19.47
CA GLY A 174 15.34 7.74 18.25
C GLY A 174 15.43 6.36 17.59
N ALA A 175 14.63 5.37 18.02
CA ALA A 175 14.58 4.03 17.44
C ALA A 175 13.19 3.73 16.85
N VAL A 176 12.69 4.66 16.05
CA VAL A 176 11.40 4.58 15.35
C VAL A 176 11.64 4.30 13.87
N SER A 177 10.89 3.41 13.24
CA SER A 177 10.97 3.17 11.78
C SER A 177 9.58 3.04 11.17
N VAL A 178 9.49 3.04 9.84
CA VAL A 178 8.21 2.90 9.13
C VAL A 178 8.29 1.77 8.10
N ALA A 179 7.21 1.00 7.98
CA ALA A 179 7.06 -0.02 6.96
C ALA A 179 5.65 0.05 6.35
N GLY A 180 5.56 -0.11 5.03
CA GLY A 180 4.28 -0.04 4.33
C GLY A 180 4.18 -1.00 3.15
N THR A 181 2.95 -1.43 2.85
CA THR A 181 2.63 -2.29 1.71
C THR A 181 1.80 -1.56 0.67
N SER A 182 2.18 -1.57 -0.61
CA SER A 182 1.40 -0.97 -1.71
C SER A 182 1.09 0.51 -1.44
N LEU A 183 -0.19 0.92 -1.32
CA LEU A 183 -0.54 2.29 -0.89
C LEU A 183 0.10 2.68 0.45
N GLY A 184 0.21 1.76 1.41
CA GLY A 184 0.95 1.99 2.64
C GLY A 184 2.43 2.27 2.40
N SER A 185 3.03 1.70 1.36
CA SER A 185 4.40 2.04 0.95
C SER A 185 4.49 3.46 0.40
N LEU A 186 3.54 3.90 -0.43
CA LEU A 186 3.48 5.27 -0.97
C LEU A 186 3.41 6.32 0.16
N VAL A 187 2.63 6.03 1.19
CA VAL A 187 2.55 6.87 2.39
C VAL A 187 3.83 6.76 3.22
N ALA A 188 4.36 5.55 3.40
CA ALA A 188 5.58 5.31 4.18
C ALA A 188 6.81 6.00 3.58
N GLU A 189 7.00 5.97 2.25
CA GLU A 189 8.14 6.59 1.58
C GLU A 189 8.06 8.12 1.63
N LEU A 190 6.85 8.70 1.48
CA LEU A 190 6.64 10.13 1.66
C LEU A 190 6.85 10.56 3.12
N ALA A 191 6.28 9.82 4.07
CA ALA A 191 6.46 10.08 5.50
C ALA A 191 7.92 9.94 5.91
N PHE A 192 8.62 8.91 5.42
CA PHE A 192 10.05 8.73 5.64
C PHE A 192 10.86 9.94 5.16
N ALA A 193 10.53 10.49 3.98
CA ALA A 193 11.22 11.64 3.42
C ALA A 193 11.07 12.92 4.28
N VAL A 194 9.90 13.14 4.90
CA VAL A 194 9.60 14.39 5.64
C VAL A 194 9.73 14.26 7.16
N GLU A 195 9.85 13.05 7.69
CA GLU A 195 9.97 12.78 9.13
C GLU A 195 11.40 12.36 9.48
N PRO A 196 12.23 13.27 10.04
CA PRO A 196 13.63 13.00 10.33
C PRO A 196 13.84 12.00 11.49
N ARG A 197 12.83 11.75 12.33
CA ARG A 197 12.95 10.83 13.47
C ARG A 197 12.96 9.35 13.09
N PHE A 198 12.58 9.01 11.85
CA PHE A 198 12.70 7.63 11.40
C PHE A 198 14.16 7.23 11.23
N GLN A 199 14.52 6.06 11.78
CA GLN A 199 15.82 5.43 11.67
C GLN A 199 15.98 4.67 10.34
N CYS A 200 14.93 3.99 9.88
CA CYS A 200 14.90 3.30 8.59
C CYS A 200 13.49 3.19 8.00
N GLY A 201 13.41 2.80 6.72
CA GLY A 201 12.15 2.64 5.98
C GLY A 201 12.07 1.29 5.24
N VAL A 202 10.90 0.65 5.24
CA VAL A 202 10.62 -0.55 4.43
C VAL A 202 9.45 -0.31 3.49
N PHE A 203 9.69 -0.51 2.21
CA PHE A 203 8.76 -0.16 1.13
C PHE A 203 8.42 -1.42 0.34
N MET A 204 7.31 -2.07 0.68
CA MET A 204 6.90 -3.32 0.05
C MET A 204 5.89 -3.08 -1.06
N LEU A 205 6.23 -3.53 -2.27
CA LEU A 205 5.39 -3.39 -3.45
C LEU A 205 4.94 -1.93 -3.67
N GLY A 206 5.83 -0.98 -3.35
CA GLY A 206 5.66 0.45 -3.55
C GLY A 206 6.41 0.99 -4.75
N GLY A 207 6.33 2.30 -4.97
CA GLY A 207 7.00 2.99 -6.07
C GLY A 207 6.61 4.46 -6.12
N SER A 208 7.47 5.30 -6.65
CA SER A 208 7.23 6.75 -6.76
C SER A 208 6.79 7.13 -8.18
N ASP A 209 6.47 8.41 -8.44
CA ASP A 209 5.70 8.87 -9.60
C ASP A 209 4.21 8.46 -9.52
N LEU A 210 3.48 9.10 -8.59
CA LEU A 210 2.05 8.88 -8.35
C LEU A 210 1.22 9.07 -9.63
N ALA A 211 1.58 10.05 -10.45
CA ALA A 211 0.91 10.27 -11.74
C ALA A 211 1.15 9.10 -12.69
N GLY A 212 2.40 8.61 -12.80
CA GLY A 212 2.73 7.42 -13.59
C GLY A 212 1.98 6.18 -13.12
N ILE A 213 1.86 5.97 -11.80
CA ILE A 213 1.05 4.88 -11.22
C ILE A 213 -0.40 5.01 -11.67
N LEU A 214 -1.04 6.17 -11.44
CA LEU A 214 -2.44 6.38 -11.85
C LEU A 214 -2.64 6.25 -13.37
N TRP A 215 -1.63 6.59 -14.16
CA TRP A 215 -1.71 6.56 -15.61
C TRP A 215 -1.50 5.17 -16.21
N SER A 216 -0.86 4.24 -15.50
CA SER A 216 -0.49 2.94 -16.07
C SER A 216 -0.99 1.73 -15.30
N SER A 217 -1.35 1.89 -14.01
CA SER A 217 -1.80 0.80 -13.14
C SER A 217 -3.07 0.11 -13.66
N SER A 218 -3.07 -1.22 -13.57
CA SER A 218 -4.21 -2.07 -13.93
C SER A 218 -5.38 -1.99 -12.94
N ARG A 219 -5.15 -1.44 -11.74
CA ARG A 219 -6.16 -1.38 -10.67
C ARG A 219 -7.05 -0.13 -10.74
N VAL A 220 -6.61 0.90 -11.44
CA VAL A 220 -7.26 2.23 -11.47
C VAL A 220 -7.65 2.66 -12.88
N VAL A 221 -7.90 1.70 -13.77
CA VAL A 221 -8.28 1.96 -15.17
C VAL A 221 -9.47 2.92 -15.25
N GLN A 222 -10.52 2.69 -14.47
CA GLN A 222 -11.69 3.59 -14.46
C GLN A 222 -11.34 4.99 -13.96
N HIS A 223 -10.51 5.11 -12.92
CA HIS A 223 -10.08 6.42 -12.41
C HIS A 223 -9.27 7.19 -13.46
N ARG A 224 -8.37 6.50 -14.17
CA ARG A 224 -7.62 7.06 -15.29
C ARG A 224 -8.53 7.57 -16.40
N GLU A 225 -9.54 6.78 -16.79
CA GLU A 225 -10.49 7.23 -17.81
C GLU A 225 -11.31 8.43 -17.31
N THR A 226 -11.74 8.48 -16.05
CA THR A 226 -12.39 9.66 -15.48
C THR A 226 -11.48 10.89 -15.52
N LEU A 227 -10.20 10.76 -15.14
CA LEU A 227 -9.22 11.85 -15.21
C LEU A 227 -9.06 12.37 -16.65
N ARG A 228 -8.98 11.46 -17.63
CA ARG A 228 -8.91 11.82 -19.07
C ARG A 228 -10.16 12.58 -19.54
N HIS A 229 -11.35 12.10 -19.18
CA HIS A 229 -12.61 12.81 -19.49
C HIS A 229 -12.66 14.21 -18.85
N ASN A 230 -12.04 14.37 -17.67
CA ASN A 230 -11.90 15.66 -16.98
C ASN A 230 -10.75 16.53 -17.52
N GLY A 231 -10.15 16.17 -18.66
CA GLY A 231 -9.12 16.96 -19.33
C GLY A 231 -7.73 16.91 -18.67
N TYR A 232 -7.46 15.90 -17.84
CA TYR A 232 -6.10 15.65 -17.36
C TYR A 232 -5.28 14.91 -18.41
N THR A 233 -4.01 15.32 -18.53
CA THR A 233 -2.94 14.51 -19.12
C THR A 233 -2.05 13.98 -18.01
N GLU A 234 -1.23 12.97 -18.28
CA GLU A 234 -0.26 12.46 -17.30
C GLU A 234 0.67 13.57 -16.79
N ALA A 235 1.16 14.43 -17.70
CA ALA A 235 2.02 15.55 -17.35
C ALA A 235 1.32 16.57 -16.44
N LYS A 236 0.05 16.91 -16.75
CA LYS A 236 -0.75 17.80 -15.91
C LYS A 236 -1.00 17.18 -14.53
N LEU A 237 -1.34 15.90 -14.48
CA LEU A 237 -1.53 15.16 -13.22
C LEU A 237 -0.24 15.14 -12.39
N ARG A 238 0.92 14.93 -13.02
CA ARG A 238 2.22 14.95 -12.36
C ARG A 238 2.51 16.30 -11.71
N GLN A 239 2.22 17.40 -12.40
CA GLN A 239 2.35 18.76 -11.84
C GLN A 239 1.42 18.98 -10.64
N GLU A 240 0.17 18.52 -10.73
CA GLU A 240 -0.83 18.67 -9.67
C GLU A 240 -0.50 17.83 -8.41
N LEU A 241 0.23 16.74 -8.56
CA LEU A 241 0.58 15.83 -7.46
C LEU A 241 1.93 16.13 -6.81
N VAL A 242 2.72 17.08 -7.31
CA VAL A 242 4.02 17.49 -6.72
C VAL A 242 3.98 17.64 -5.19
N PRO A 243 2.96 18.30 -4.57
CA PRO A 243 2.93 18.49 -3.11
C PRO A 243 2.89 17.20 -2.27
N VAL A 244 2.59 16.06 -2.90
CA VAL A 244 2.51 14.74 -2.23
C VAL A 244 3.31 13.68 -2.99
N GLU A 245 4.19 14.08 -3.91
CA GLU A 245 5.02 13.16 -4.68
C GLU A 245 6.28 12.80 -3.86
N PRO A 246 6.50 11.51 -3.50
CA PRO A 246 7.69 11.07 -2.78
C PRO A 246 9.01 11.58 -3.36
N ASN A 247 9.16 11.56 -4.68
CA ASN A 247 10.39 12.02 -5.35
C ASN A 247 10.68 13.51 -5.16
N THR A 248 9.71 14.31 -4.72
CA THR A 248 9.92 15.74 -4.39
C THR A 248 10.67 15.90 -3.06
N TYR A 249 10.56 14.93 -2.16
CA TYR A 249 11.07 15.01 -0.79
C TYR A 249 12.24 14.06 -0.52
N LEU A 250 12.30 12.92 -1.23
CA LEU A 250 13.40 11.96 -1.12
C LEU A 250 14.70 12.55 -1.66
N LYS A 251 15.80 12.28 -0.96
CA LYS A 251 17.12 12.86 -1.22
C LYS A 251 18.19 11.76 -1.23
N LEU A 252 19.05 11.73 -2.25
CA LEU A 252 20.15 10.77 -2.35
C LEU A 252 21.20 10.97 -1.25
N GLU A 253 21.25 12.14 -0.65
CA GLU A 253 22.11 12.48 0.49
C GLU A 253 21.62 11.83 1.79
N ASP A 254 20.34 11.47 1.86
CA ASP A 254 19.81 10.73 3.00
C ASP A 254 20.34 9.29 3.00
N LYS A 255 21.17 8.98 4.00
CA LYS A 255 21.83 7.67 4.15
C LYS A 255 21.14 6.76 5.16
N ARG A 256 19.96 7.15 5.68
CA ARG A 256 19.14 6.27 6.52
C ARG A 256 18.83 4.97 5.74
N PRO A 257 19.01 3.78 6.34
CA PRO A 257 18.79 2.52 5.64
C PRO A 257 17.37 2.39 5.13
N THR A 258 17.21 1.86 3.92
CA THR A 258 15.90 1.50 3.37
C THR A 258 15.92 0.11 2.76
N PHE A 259 14.76 -0.54 2.74
CA PHE A 259 14.58 -1.84 2.10
C PHE A 259 13.35 -1.83 1.20
N VAL A 260 13.58 -1.98 -0.11
CA VAL A 260 12.53 -2.02 -1.13
C VAL A 260 12.27 -3.45 -1.56
N VAL A 261 11.03 -3.90 -1.47
CA VAL A 261 10.57 -5.16 -2.05
C VAL A 261 9.74 -4.82 -3.27
N ARG A 262 10.07 -5.37 -4.43
CA ARG A 262 9.38 -5.07 -5.69
C ARG A 262 9.14 -6.31 -6.53
N ALA A 263 8.07 -6.28 -7.31
CA ALA A 263 7.65 -7.39 -8.16
C ALA A 263 7.99 -7.09 -9.63
N ARG A 264 8.57 -8.07 -10.33
CA ARG A 264 9.01 -7.89 -11.73
C ARG A 264 7.87 -7.77 -12.73
N GLN A 265 6.72 -8.38 -12.40
CA GLN A 265 5.54 -8.42 -13.26
C GLN A 265 4.38 -7.64 -12.65
N ASP A 266 4.69 -6.68 -11.79
CA ASP A 266 3.70 -5.86 -11.10
C ASP A 266 2.96 -4.95 -12.09
N THR A 267 1.66 -5.17 -12.26
CA THR A 267 0.81 -4.32 -13.11
C THR A 267 0.05 -3.26 -12.31
N VAL A 268 0.10 -3.33 -10.97
CA VAL A 268 -0.58 -2.39 -10.07
C VAL A 268 0.34 -1.23 -9.71
N ILE A 269 1.59 -1.53 -9.35
CA ILE A 269 2.68 -0.60 -9.12
C ILE A 269 3.79 -0.96 -10.13
N PRO A 270 3.77 -0.34 -11.32
CA PRO A 270 4.64 -0.74 -12.43
C PRO A 270 6.13 -0.82 -12.06
N PRO A 271 6.93 -1.67 -12.74
CA PRO A 271 8.37 -1.73 -12.49
C PRO A 271 9.08 -0.39 -12.68
N ALA A 272 8.61 0.47 -13.58
CA ALA A 272 9.22 1.79 -13.76
C ALA A 272 9.09 2.69 -12.52
N THR A 273 7.95 2.65 -11.82
CA THR A 273 7.68 3.50 -10.64
C THR A 273 8.43 2.98 -9.42
N SER A 274 8.50 1.66 -9.23
CA SER A 274 9.35 1.04 -8.21
C SER A 274 10.85 1.22 -8.48
N GLN A 275 11.28 1.31 -9.75
CA GLN A 275 12.67 1.68 -10.09
C GLN A 275 12.94 3.14 -9.75
N SER A 276 12.02 4.04 -10.11
CA SER A 276 12.11 5.46 -9.76
C SER A 276 12.32 5.67 -8.26
N LEU A 277 11.60 4.92 -7.42
CA LEU A 277 11.79 4.97 -5.96
C LEU A 277 13.22 4.59 -5.56
N VAL A 278 13.73 3.46 -6.07
CA VAL A 278 15.10 2.99 -5.79
C VAL A 278 16.14 4.04 -6.21
N ASP A 279 15.93 4.69 -7.35
CA ASP A 279 16.85 5.70 -7.90
C ASP A 279 16.89 7.00 -7.07
N HIS A 280 15.94 7.21 -6.16
CA HIS A 280 15.89 8.37 -5.25
C HIS A 280 16.31 8.03 -3.81
N LEU A 281 16.70 6.79 -3.51
CA LEU A 281 17.10 6.34 -2.17
C LEU A 281 18.62 6.21 -2.04
N GLY A 282 19.22 6.98 -1.12
CA GLY A 282 20.67 7.09 -0.95
C GLY A 282 21.37 5.89 -0.31
N ASN A 283 20.63 5.02 0.36
CA ASN A 283 21.11 3.79 1.01
C ASN A 283 19.98 2.74 1.03
N THR A 284 19.83 2.01 -0.08
CA THR A 284 18.73 1.05 -0.24
C THR A 284 19.20 -0.35 -0.55
N LYS A 285 18.54 -1.32 0.08
CA LYS A 285 18.60 -2.74 -0.26
C LYS A 285 17.35 -3.07 -1.09
N VAL A 286 17.48 -3.96 -2.08
CA VAL A 286 16.38 -4.30 -2.98
C VAL A 286 16.18 -5.79 -3.07
N LEU A 287 14.95 -6.26 -2.77
CA LEU A 287 14.51 -7.63 -3.01
C LEU A 287 13.55 -7.68 -4.21
N PHE A 288 13.84 -8.55 -5.17
CA PHE A 288 12.95 -8.82 -6.29
C PHE A 288 12.08 -10.04 -6.02
N LEU A 289 10.79 -9.88 -6.25
CA LEU A 289 9.85 -10.99 -6.41
C LEU A 289 9.69 -11.25 -7.91
N GLU A 290 9.78 -12.52 -8.27
CA GLU A 290 9.60 -13.03 -9.62
C GLU A 290 8.11 -13.19 -9.95
N THR A 291 7.21 -12.35 -9.41
CA THR A 291 5.75 -12.42 -9.61
C THR A 291 5.15 -11.02 -9.81
N GLY A 292 3.82 -10.90 -9.85
CA GLY A 292 3.08 -9.64 -9.86
C GLY A 292 2.81 -9.10 -8.45
N HIS A 293 1.90 -8.13 -8.37
CA HIS A 293 1.60 -7.38 -7.14
C HIS A 293 1.06 -8.28 -6.02
N TYR A 294 0.12 -9.15 -6.35
CA TYR A 294 -0.59 -10.03 -5.43
C TYR A 294 0.17 -11.35 -5.20
N GLY A 295 1.11 -11.73 -6.07
CA GLY A 295 1.92 -12.93 -5.84
C GLY A 295 2.76 -12.88 -4.55
N GLY A 296 2.98 -11.68 -3.97
CA GLY A 296 3.58 -11.53 -2.64
C GLY A 296 2.85 -12.30 -1.53
N PHE A 297 1.53 -12.48 -1.64
CA PHE A 297 0.74 -13.26 -0.67
C PHE A 297 1.16 -14.74 -0.63
N LEU A 298 1.60 -15.32 -1.75
CA LEU A 298 2.04 -16.71 -1.83
C LEU A 298 3.36 -16.97 -1.07
N VAL A 299 4.08 -15.90 -0.75
CA VAL A 299 5.37 -15.94 -0.07
C VAL A 299 5.40 -15.06 1.18
N GLN A 300 4.23 -14.62 1.66
CA GLN A 300 4.06 -13.64 2.72
C GLN A 300 4.91 -13.97 3.95
N ALA A 301 4.80 -15.19 4.48
CA ALA A 301 5.56 -15.61 5.66
C ALA A 301 7.08 -15.43 5.50
N ARG A 302 7.64 -15.82 4.35
CA ARG A 302 9.08 -15.68 4.06
C ARG A 302 9.47 -14.22 3.79
N LEU A 303 8.56 -13.46 3.19
CA LEU A 303 8.76 -12.04 2.92
C LEU A 303 8.79 -11.24 4.23
N ILE A 304 7.80 -11.43 5.10
CA ILE A 304 7.73 -10.79 6.42
C ILE A 304 8.93 -11.21 7.27
N ASP A 305 9.35 -12.49 7.27
CA ASP A 305 10.59 -12.88 7.95
C ASP A 305 11.81 -12.09 7.45
N THR A 306 11.94 -11.93 6.14
CA THR A 306 13.06 -11.20 5.53
C THR A 306 13.05 -9.72 5.90
N VAL A 307 11.88 -9.09 5.88
CA VAL A 307 11.67 -7.69 6.28
C VAL A 307 11.97 -7.49 7.77
N THR A 308 11.46 -8.36 8.64
CA THR A 308 11.69 -8.26 10.08
C THR A 308 13.14 -8.52 10.46
N ARG A 309 13.88 -9.35 9.70
CA ARG A 309 15.35 -9.49 9.82
C ARG A 309 16.09 -8.21 9.41
N PHE A 310 15.65 -7.50 8.38
CA PHE A 310 16.23 -6.20 8.01
C PHE A 310 16.03 -5.15 9.12
N LEU A 311 14.82 -5.06 9.65
CA LEU A 311 14.48 -4.14 10.75
C LEU A 311 15.30 -4.46 12.00
N ASP A 312 15.33 -5.74 12.43
CA ASP A 312 16.14 -6.18 13.58
C ASP A 312 17.63 -5.90 13.38
N ALA A 313 18.19 -6.23 12.22
CA ALA A 313 19.59 -5.95 11.93
C ALA A 313 19.88 -4.44 12.03
N THR A 314 19.00 -3.61 11.47
CA THR A 314 19.16 -2.15 11.49
C THR A 314 19.09 -1.57 12.90
N PHE A 315 18.12 -1.98 13.73
CA PHE A 315 18.01 -1.53 15.13
C PHE A 315 19.20 -1.95 15.98
N ASN A 316 19.84 -3.09 15.65
CA ASN A 316 21.00 -3.60 16.36
C ASN A 316 22.35 -3.20 15.72
N GLY A 317 22.35 -2.34 14.70
CA GLY A 317 23.58 -1.92 14.00
C GLY A 317 24.33 -3.06 13.30
N LYS A 318 23.62 -4.14 12.95
CA LYS A 318 24.16 -5.31 12.23
C LYS A 318 23.98 -5.13 10.73
N GLU A 319 24.86 -5.74 9.95
CA GLU A 319 24.70 -5.80 8.49
C GLU A 319 23.54 -6.72 8.10
N PHE A 320 22.68 -6.25 7.19
CA PHE A 320 21.67 -7.07 6.55
C PHE A 320 22.07 -7.42 5.13
N VAL A 321 22.08 -8.72 4.83
CA VAL A 321 22.32 -9.26 3.48
C VAL A 321 21.00 -9.69 2.86
N VAL A 322 20.68 -9.10 1.71
CA VAL A 322 19.49 -9.49 0.94
C VAL A 322 19.66 -10.92 0.43
N PRO A 323 18.64 -11.80 0.56
CA PRO A 323 18.69 -13.12 -0.03
C PRO A 323 18.94 -13.06 -1.54
N THR A 324 19.98 -13.77 -2.01
CA THR A 324 20.32 -13.84 -3.45
C THR A 324 19.34 -14.70 -4.25
N LYS A 325 18.63 -15.62 -3.58
CA LYS A 325 17.55 -16.42 -4.15
C LYS A 325 16.30 -16.26 -3.30
N PHE A 326 15.21 -15.80 -3.91
CA PHE A 326 13.91 -15.68 -3.27
C PHE A 326 12.83 -16.26 -4.17
N TYR A 327 12.54 -17.56 -3.99
CA TYR A 327 11.52 -18.23 -4.82
C TYR A 327 10.14 -17.63 -4.55
N SER A 328 9.58 -17.01 -5.59
CA SER A 328 8.24 -16.44 -5.62
C SER A 328 7.51 -17.00 -6.85
N PRO A 329 6.51 -17.90 -6.65
CA PRO A 329 5.79 -18.50 -7.76
C PRO A 329 5.00 -17.43 -8.50
N THR A 330 4.86 -17.58 -9.82
CA THR A 330 3.95 -16.75 -10.59
C THR A 330 2.71 -17.48 -10.96
N VAL A 331 1.60 -16.92 -10.49
CA VAL A 331 0.26 -17.34 -10.83
C VAL A 331 -0.28 -16.45 -11.94
N ARG A 332 -0.88 -17.08 -12.95
CA ARG A 332 -1.57 -16.44 -14.06
C ARG A 332 -3.06 -16.76 -13.99
N LEU A 333 -3.91 -15.79 -14.28
CA LEU A 333 -5.28 -16.07 -14.74
C LEU A 333 -5.32 -15.72 -16.21
N GLY A 334 -5.78 -16.67 -17.02
CA GLY A 334 -5.77 -16.46 -18.45
C GLY A 334 -6.88 -17.17 -19.17
N LEU A 335 -7.18 -16.63 -20.35
CA LEU A 335 -7.91 -17.28 -21.41
C LEU A 335 -6.92 -18.09 -22.24
N VAL A 336 -7.07 -19.41 -22.21
CA VAL A 336 -6.33 -20.35 -23.04
C VAL A 336 -7.24 -20.75 -24.21
N ALA A 337 -6.83 -20.42 -25.42
CA ALA A 337 -7.51 -20.81 -26.65
C ALA A 337 -6.62 -21.76 -27.44
N ASP A 338 -7.13 -22.94 -27.77
CA ASP A 338 -6.44 -23.87 -28.64
C ASP A 338 -7.40 -24.50 -29.66
N THR A 339 -6.82 -25.07 -30.72
CA THR A 339 -7.57 -25.65 -31.84
C THR A 339 -8.36 -26.90 -31.50
N THR A 340 -8.16 -27.49 -30.31
CA THR A 340 -8.78 -28.75 -29.88
C THR A 340 -9.84 -28.58 -28.81
N GLN A 341 -9.64 -27.67 -27.85
CA GLN A 341 -10.57 -27.45 -26.74
C GLN A 341 -11.30 -26.10 -26.82
N GLY A 342 -10.97 -25.24 -27.78
CA GLY A 342 -11.54 -23.90 -27.88
C GLY A 342 -11.05 -22.99 -26.76
N LEU A 343 -11.83 -21.95 -26.44
CA LEU A 343 -11.50 -20.96 -25.42
C LEU A 343 -11.88 -21.44 -24.00
N GLN A 344 -10.98 -21.29 -23.03
CA GLN A 344 -11.21 -21.61 -21.63
C GLN A 344 -10.55 -20.60 -20.70
N VAL A 345 -11.12 -20.38 -19.51
CA VAL A 345 -10.46 -19.68 -18.42
C VAL A 345 -9.68 -20.71 -17.59
N GLY A 346 -8.44 -20.40 -17.24
CA GLY A 346 -7.62 -21.24 -16.38
C GLY A 346 -6.71 -20.45 -15.46
N VAL A 347 -6.31 -21.09 -14.36
CA VAL A 347 -5.27 -20.61 -13.45
C VAL A 347 -3.97 -21.34 -13.79
N GLY A 348 -2.91 -20.60 -14.04
CA GLY A 348 -1.62 -21.11 -14.46
C GLY A 348 -0.53 -20.87 -13.44
N LEU A 349 0.41 -21.82 -13.31
CA LEU A 349 1.66 -21.64 -12.57
C LEU A 349 2.83 -21.70 -13.54
N ASP A 350 3.67 -20.66 -13.53
CA ASP A 350 4.91 -20.68 -14.32
C ASP A 350 5.89 -21.70 -13.78
N VAL A 351 6.35 -22.59 -14.65
CA VAL A 351 7.35 -23.64 -14.35
C VAL A 351 8.70 -23.34 -14.99
N TRP A 352 8.74 -22.49 -16.01
CA TRP A 352 9.97 -22.04 -16.65
C TRP A 352 9.80 -20.67 -17.34
N ARG A 353 10.88 -19.92 -17.45
CA ARG A 353 10.95 -18.62 -18.14
C ARG A 353 12.30 -18.42 -18.81
N SER A 354 12.33 -17.71 -19.93
CA SER A 354 13.58 -17.32 -20.59
C SER A 354 14.31 -16.19 -19.87
N ASN A 355 13.57 -15.23 -19.33
CA ASN A 355 14.13 -14.05 -18.68
C ASN A 355 13.14 -13.41 -17.68
N VAL A 356 13.61 -12.33 -17.04
CA VAL A 356 12.86 -11.48 -16.11
C VAL A 356 11.54 -10.95 -16.69
N ALA A 357 11.54 -10.56 -17.96
CA ALA A 357 10.35 -10.05 -18.65
C ALA A 357 9.36 -11.15 -19.04
N SER A 358 9.78 -12.43 -18.95
CA SER A 358 9.05 -13.60 -19.44
C SER A 358 8.69 -13.49 -20.91
N ASP A 359 9.64 -13.08 -21.75
CA ASP A 359 9.46 -13.01 -23.20
C ASP A 359 9.11 -14.38 -23.80
N ALA A 360 9.64 -15.45 -23.20
CA ALA A 360 9.18 -16.82 -23.39
C ALA A 360 8.97 -17.48 -22.02
N PHE A 361 7.97 -18.34 -21.92
CA PHE A 361 7.64 -19.00 -20.67
C PHE A 361 6.93 -20.33 -20.90
N ALA A 362 6.97 -21.16 -19.86
CA ALA A 362 6.16 -22.37 -19.74
C ALA A 362 5.25 -22.26 -18.51
N THR A 363 3.96 -22.48 -18.71
CA THR A 363 2.94 -22.42 -17.65
C THR A 363 2.14 -23.72 -17.63
N VAL A 364 1.96 -24.29 -16.45
CA VAL A 364 0.99 -25.37 -16.23
C VAL A 364 -0.34 -24.73 -15.89
N PHE A 365 -1.35 -24.87 -16.75
CA PHE A 365 -2.70 -24.38 -16.55
C PHE A 365 -3.61 -25.47 -16.00
N LEU A 366 -4.41 -25.09 -15.00
CA LEU A 366 -5.59 -25.81 -14.55
C LEU A 366 -6.84 -25.08 -15.08
N ALA A 367 -7.60 -25.77 -15.94
CA ALA A 367 -8.84 -25.28 -16.53
C ALA A 367 -9.95 -26.35 -16.42
N PRO A 368 -11.24 -26.01 -16.65
CA PRO A 368 -12.34 -26.97 -16.53
C PRO A 368 -12.18 -28.24 -17.37
N LYS A 369 -11.50 -28.18 -18.53
CA LYS A 369 -11.24 -29.35 -19.38
C LYS A 369 -9.94 -30.09 -19.07
N GLY A 370 -9.30 -29.79 -17.93
CA GLY A 370 -8.14 -30.50 -17.40
C GLY A 370 -6.87 -29.67 -17.36
N LEU A 371 -5.76 -30.38 -17.09
CA LEU A 371 -4.41 -29.80 -17.05
C LEU A 371 -3.85 -29.66 -18.46
N SER A 372 -3.19 -28.54 -18.71
CA SER A 372 -2.40 -28.31 -19.92
C SER A 372 -1.09 -27.59 -19.60
N VAL A 373 -0.12 -27.72 -20.49
CA VAL A 373 1.16 -27.00 -20.43
C VAL A 373 1.23 -26.10 -21.64
N PHE A 374 1.29 -24.79 -21.41
CA PHE A 374 1.59 -23.83 -22.46
C PHE A 374 3.08 -23.56 -22.49
N VAL A 375 3.69 -23.54 -23.68
CA VAL A 375 5.04 -23.05 -23.92
C VAL A 375 4.99 -22.09 -25.08
N GLY A 376 5.38 -20.84 -24.88
CA GLY A 376 5.25 -19.84 -25.93
C GLY A 376 5.96 -18.52 -25.65
N HIS A 377 5.80 -17.63 -26.60
CA HIS A 377 6.38 -16.29 -26.58
C HIS A 377 5.30 -15.23 -26.39
N LYS A 378 5.64 -14.20 -25.62
CA LYS A 378 4.80 -13.03 -25.44
C LYS A 378 4.78 -12.22 -26.75
N VAL A 379 3.59 -11.88 -27.22
CA VAL A 379 3.39 -11.11 -28.47
C VAL A 379 3.11 -9.64 -28.15
N ASN A 380 2.29 -9.37 -27.13
CA ASN A 380 2.02 -8.03 -26.63
C ASN A 380 1.62 -8.07 -25.14
N GLN A 381 1.02 -7.00 -24.60
CA GLN A 381 0.55 -7.00 -23.22
C GLN A 381 -0.56 -8.02 -22.99
N GLY A 382 -0.21 -9.10 -22.29
CA GLY A 382 -1.12 -10.18 -21.90
C GLY A 382 -1.24 -11.31 -22.92
N LEU A 383 -1.09 -11.04 -24.23
CA LEU A 383 -1.20 -12.07 -25.27
C LEU A 383 0.12 -12.79 -25.53
N SER A 384 0.06 -14.11 -25.61
CA SER A 384 1.16 -15.01 -25.92
C SER A 384 0.73 -16.05 -26.94
N LEU A 385 1.63 -16.41 -27.84
CA LEU A 385 1.43 -17.44 -28.87
C LEU A 385 2.43 -18.58 -28.64
N GLY A 386 1.96 -19.82 -28.75
CA GLY A 386 2.83 -20.96 -28.54
C GLY A 386 2.15 -22.30 -28.76
N ALA A 387 2.71 -23.33 -28.15
CA ALA A 387 2.17 -24.67 -28.13
C ALA A 387 1.47 -24.94 -26.78
N VAL A 388 0.30 -25.58 -26.84
CA VAL A 388 -0.41 -26.12 -25.69
C VAL A 388 -0.31 -27.64 -25.76
N ALA A 389 0.32 -28.25 -24.76
CA ALA A 389 0.42 -29.70 -24.59
C ALA A 389 -0.55 -30.19 -23.52
N MET A 390 -1.21 -31.30 -23.79
CA MET A 390 -2.09 -32.03 -22.88
C MET A 390 -1.60 -33.48 -22.82
N PRO A 391 -2.03 -34.32 -21.84
CA PRO A 391 -1.49 -35.67 -21.63
C PRO A 391 -1.46 -36.61 -22.86
N ARG A 392 -2.17 -36.30 -23.95
CA ARG A 392 -2.18 -37.09 -25.19
C ARG A 392 -2.16 -36.27 -26.49
N ARG A 393 -2.03 -34.94 -26.44
CA ARG A 393 -2.21 -34.06 -27.60
C ARG A 393 -1.37 -32.79 -27.49
N ALA A 394 -1.01 -32.21 -28.63
CA ALA A 394 -0.41 -30.88 -28.71
C ALA A 394 -1.14 -30.05 -29.77
N ALA A 395 -1.29 -28.76 -29.52
CA ALA A 395 -1.95 -27.82 -30.41
C ALA A 395 -1.21 -26.48 -30.41
N ILE A 396 -1.35 -25.71 -31.50
CA ILE A 396 -1.04 -24.29 -31.45
C ILE A 396 -2.11 -23.62 -30.58
N GLY A 397 -1.67 -22.79 -29.64
CA GLY A 397 -2.56 -22.09 -28.73
C GLY A 397 -2.17 -20.63 -28.54
N LEU A 398 -3.19 -19.85 -28.22
CA LEU A 398 -3.09 -18.46 -27.78
C LEU A 398 -3.43 -18.42 -26.30
N VAL A 399 -2.62 -17.71 -25.52
CA VAL A 399 -2.89 -17.45 -24.12
C VAL A 399 -2.95 -15.94 -23.93
N TRP A 400 -4.12 -15.44 -23.56
CA TRP A 400 -4.22 -14.11 -22.95
C TRP A 400 -4.19 -14.28 -21.44
N SER A 401 -3.23 -13.69 -20.74
CA SER A 401 -3.11 -13.86 -19.28
C SER A 401 -2.66 -12.59 -18.57
N VAL A 402 -3.08 -12.47 -17.32
CA VAL A 402 -2.56 -11.51 -16.35
C VAL A 402 -1.82 -12.25 -15.25
N VAL A 403 -0.72 -11.67 -14.78
CA VAL A 403 0.03 -12.18 -13.63
C VAL A 403 -0.53 -11.56 -12.37
N PHE A 404 -0.74 -12.38 -11.33
CA PHE A 404 -1.16 -11.93 -10.01
C PHE A 404 0.01 -11.37 -9.22
#